data_AF-A0AAE4IU16-F1
#
_entry.id   AF-A0AAE4IU16-F1
#
_cell.length_a   1.000
_cell.length_b   1.000
_cell.length_c   1.000
_cell.angle_alpha   90.00
_cell.angle_beta   90.00
_cell.angle_gamma   90.00
#
_symmetry.space_group_name_H-M   'P 1'
#
loop_
_entity.id
_entity.type
_entity.pdbx_description
1 polymer ?
#
loop_
_entity_poly.entity_id
_entity_poly.type
_entity_poly.pdbx_seq_one_letter_code
_entity_poly.pdbx_strand_id
1 'polypeptide(L)' 'MAISSPCVSICEVEQGRCIGCGRTQEEITDWRDYSEKTRLEIMDRLEREAAAGGWLAADAFASKPSNHA' A
#
# COMPACT_ATOMS: atom_id res chain seq x y z
N MET A 1 -4.66 -9.00 -20.29
CA MET A 1 -4.32 -7.59 -20.04
C MET A 1 -3.91 -7.47 -18.58
N ALA A 2 -2.70 -6.96 -18.31
CA ALA A 2 -2.27 -6.70 -16.95
C ALA A 2 -2.83 -5.34 -16.50
N ILE A 3 -3.47 -5.28 -15.34
CA ILE A 3 -3.86 -4.01 -14.71
C ILE A 3 -2.62 -3.42 -14.03
N SER A 4 -2.29 -2.16 -14.35
CA SER A 4 -1.24 -1.42 -13.66
C SER A 4 -1.50 -1.41 -12.15
N SER A 5 -0.52 -1.82 -11.35
CA SER A 5 -0.68 -1.96 -9.91
C SER A 5 0.65 -1.80 -9.17
N PRO A 6 0.70 -1.06 -8.06
CA PRO A 6 1.87 -0.97 -7.18
C PRO A 6 1.99 -2.16 -6.21
N CYS A 7 1.19 -3.22 -6.40
CA CYS A 7 1.14 -4.34 -5.47
C CYS A 7 2.44 -5.16 -5.49
N VAL A 8 3.03 -5.35 -4.30
CA VAL A 8 4.23 -6.19 -4.09
C VAL A 8 3.87 -7.58 -3.54
N SER A 9 2.61 -8.00 -3.70
CA SER A 9 2.06 -9.27 -3.18
C SER A 9 2.14 -9.42 -1.66
N ILE A 10 2.20 -8.30 -0.94
CA ILE A 10 2.02 -8.22 0.51
C ILE A 10 0.68 -7.53 0.74
N CYS A 11 -0.23 -8.19 1.45
CA CYS A 11 -1.59 -7.69 1.72
C CYS A 11 -1.88 -7.70 3.21
N GLU A 12 -1.20 -6.83 3.93
CA GLU A 12 -1.41 -6.57 5.34
C GLU A 12 -1.65 -5.07 5.52
N VAL A 13 -2.66 -4.73 6.33
CA VAL A 13 -3.17 -3.35 6.46
C VAL A 13 -2.99 -2.90 7.89
N GLU A 14 -2.28 -1.78 8.06
CA GLU A 14 -2.05 -1.13 9.33
C GLU A 14 -2.58 0.31 9.22
N GLN A 15 -3.32 0.80 10.22
CA GLN A 15 -3.86 2.17 10.20
C GLN A 15 -4.62 2.56 8.91
N GLY A 16 -5.26 1.58 8.24
CA GLY A 16 -6.03 1.79 7.02
C GLY A 16 -5.20 1.88 5.73
N ARG A 17 -3.90 1.58 5.77
CA ARG A 17 -3.02 1.50 4.58
C ARG A 17 -2.27 0.17 4.53
N CYS A 18 -2.01 -0.32 3.32
CA CYS A 18 -1.27 -1.55 3.11
C CYS A 18 0.23 -1.36 3.39
N ILE A 19 0.82 -2.15 4.28
CA ILE A 19 2.23 -2.03 4.67
C ILE A 19 3.19 -2.34 3.53
N GLY A 20 2.77 -3.18 2.57
CA GLY A 20 3.56 -3.54 1.40
C GLY A 20 3.55 -2.46 0.31
N CYS A 21 2.36 -2.13 -0.19
CA CYS A 21 2.23 -1.22 -1.34
C CYS A 21 1.83 0.22 -0.99
N GLY A 22 1.49 0.50 0.27
CA GLY A 22 1.14 1.83 0.77
C GLY A 22 -0.23 2.36 0.39
N ARG A 23 -1.01 1.67 -0.46
CA ARG A 23 -2.38 2.06 -0.80
C ARG A 23 -3.28 2.10 0.43
N THR A 24 -4.24 3.02 0.46
CA THR A 24 -5.31 3.01 1.46
C THR A 24 -6.28 1.84 1.20
N GLN A 25 -7.06 1.47 2.21
CA GLN A 25 -8.10 0.45 2.08
C GLN A 25 -9.12 0.78 0.98
N GLU A 26 -9.47 2.06 0.83
CA GLU A 26 -10.35 2.58 -0.23
C GLU A 26 -9.72 2.38 -1.61
N GLU A 27 -8.45 2.79 -1.76
CA GLU A 27 -7.71 2.61 -3.02
C GLU A 27 -7.52 1.15 -3.40
N ILE A 28 -7.48 0.23 -2.43
CA ILE A 28 -7.42 -1.21 -2.67
C ILE A 28 -8.77 -1.71 -3.19
N THR A 29 -9.86 -1.26 -2.57
CA THR A 29 -11.23 -1.69 -2.88
C THR A 29 -11.66 -1.20 -4.26
N ASP A 30 -11.41 0.09 -4.53
CA ASP A 30 -11.89 0.77 -5.74
C ASP A 30 -10.89 0.69 -6.91
N TRP A 31 -9.76 -0.02 -6.74
CA TRP A 31 -8.67 -0.03 -7.71
C TRP A 31 -9.11 -0.39 -9.14
N ARG A 32 -10.07 -1.33 -9.24
CA ARG A 32 -10.60 -1.79 -10.53
C ARG A 32 -11.46 -0.73 -11.21
N ASP A 33 -12.11 0.12 -10.44
CA ASP A 33 -13.01 1.16 -10.93
C ASP A 33 -12.27 2.46 -11.26
N TYR A 34 -11.07 2.66 -10.71
CA TYR A 34 -10.23 3.79 -11.05
C TYR A 34 -9.79 3.80 -12.52
N SER A 35 -9.78 5.00 -13.10
CA SER A 35 -9.18 5.24 -14.41
C SER A 35 -7.67 5.03 -14.36
N GLU A 36 -7.07 4.73 -15.51
CA GLU A 36 -5.61 4.58 -15.58
C GLU A 36 -4.87 5.84 -15.12
N LYS A 37 -5.42 7.03 -15.44
CA LYS A 37 -4.86 8.30 -14.97
C LYS A 37 -4.83 8.36 -13.44
N THR A 38 -5.94 8.02 -12.79
CA THR A 38 -6.04 7.99 -11.32
C THR A 38 -5.08 6.98 -10.71
N ARG A 39 -4.95 5.80 -11.32
CA ARG A 39 -3.99 4.78 -10.86
C ARG A 39 -2.55 5.29 -10.93
N LEU A 40 -2.18 5.94 -12.03
CA LEU A 40 -0.84 6.52 -12.19
C LEU A 40 -0.56 7.63 -11.16
N GLU A 41 -1.54 8.49 -10.88
CA GLU A 41 -1.42 9.53 -9.84
C GLU A 41 -1.21 8.91 -8.44
N ILE A 42 -1.94 7.85 -8.12
CA ILE A 42 -1.76 7.11 -6.85
C ILE A 42 -0.38 6.44 -6.81
N MET A 43 0.04 5.78 -7.89
CA MET A 43 1.34 5.10 -7.97
C MET A 43 2.50 6.09 -7.81
N ASP A 44 2.41 7.25 -8.44
CA ASP A 44 3.40 8.32 -8.33
C ASP A 44 3.51 8.86 -6.90
N ARG A 45 2.38 9.06 -6.20
CA ARG A 45 2.37 9.41 -4.77
C ARG A 45 3.08 8.35 -3.92
N LEU A 46 2.74 7.08 -4.13
CA LEU A 46 3.31 5.95 -3.38
C LEU A 46 4.82 5.81 -3.63
N GLU A 47 5.28 6.04 -4.85
CA GLU A 47 6.70 6.00 -5.21
C GLU A 47 7.48 7.12 -4.50
N ARG A 48 6.91 8.33 -4.43
CA ARG A 48 7.52 9.45 -3.68
C ARG A 48 7.61 9.14 -2.19
N GLU A 49 6.56 8.58 -1.59
CA GLU A 49 6.58 8.17 -0.19
C GLU A 49 7.61 7.07 0.05
N ALA A 50 7.68 6.05 -0.82
CA ALA A 50 8.67 4.99 -0.74
C ALA A 50 10.10 5.54 -0.83
N ALA A 51 10.36 6.47 -1.75
CA ALA A 51 11.65 7.16 -1.87
C ALA A 51 12.00 8.02 -0.63
N ALA A 52 10.99 8.53 0.07
CA ALA A 52 11.15 9.29 1.31
C ALA A 52 11.30 8.41 2.58
N GLY A 53 11.35 7.08 2.43
CA GLY A 53 11.48 6.13 3.54
C GLY A 53 10.24 5.29 3.82
N GLY A 54 9.23 5.34 2.94
CA GLY A 54 7.96 4.65 3.11
C GLY A 54 6.93 5.47 3.89
N TRP A 55 5.70 4.97 3.92
CA TRP A 55 4.61 5.60 4.68
C TRP A 55 4.52 5.09 6.13
N LEU A 56 5.05 3.89 6.38
CA LEU A 56 5.02 3.22 7.67
C LEU A 56 6.36 3.43 8.38
N ALA A 57 6.32 3.85 9.65
CA ALA A 57 7.52 4.08 10.44
C ALA A 57 8.38 2.81 10.55
N ALA A 58 9.71 2.97 10.59
CA ALA A 58 10.66 1.86 10.56
C ALA A 58 10.50 0.87 11.75
N ASP A 59 9.87 1.31 12.83
CA ASP A 59 9.58 0.53 14.04
C ASP A 59 8.20 -0.18 14.01
N ALA A 60 7.34 0.08 13.02
CA ALA A 60 6.03 -0.55 12.94
C ALA A 60 6.11 -2.08 12.73
N PHE A 61 7.16 -2.55 12.06
CA PHE A 61 7.42 -3.99 11.92
C PHE A 61 8.12 -4.61 13.15
N ALA A 62 8.56 -3.80 14.13
CA ALA A 62 9.21 -4.31 15.35
C ALA A 62 8.20 -4.86 16.37
N SER A 63 6.91 -4.53 16.24
CA SER A 63 5.80 -5.21 16.92
C SER A 63 5.58 -6.59 16.29
N LYS A 64 6.45 -7.52 16.68
CA LYS A 64 6.28 -8.97 16.48
C LYS A 64 4.79 -9.35 16.69
N PRO A 65 4.15 -10.12 15.78
CA PRO A 65 2.80 -10.58 16.03
C PRO A 65 2.80 -11.41 17.31
N SER A 66 2.12 -10.91 18.34
CA SER A 66 1.90 -11.64 19.58
C SER A 66 1.03 -12.83 19.24
N ASN A 67 1.67 -13.98 19.04
CA ASN A 67 1.09 -15.32 18.95
C ASN A 67 -0.10 -15.41 19.93
N HIS A 68 -1.33 -15.29 19.43
CA HIS A 68 -2.51 -15.59 20.23
C HIS A 68 -2.62 -17.12 20.26
N ALA A 69 -2.64 -17.64 21.48
CA ALA A 69 -2.65 -19.05 21.84
C ALA A 69 -3.80 -19.84 21.22
#